data_AF-A0A7K0VVZ8-F1
#
_entry.id   AF-A0A7K0VVZ8-F1
#
_cell.length_a   1.000
_cell.length_b   1.000
_cell.length_c   1.000
_cell.angle_alpha   90.00
_cell.angle_beta   90.00
_cell.angle_gamma   90.00
#
_symmetry.space_group_name_H-M   'P 1'
#
loop_
_entity.id
_entity.type
_entity.pdbx_description
1 polymer ?
#
loop_
_entity_poly.entity_id
_entity_poly.type
_entity_poly.pdbx_seq_one_letter_code
_entity_poly.pdbx_strand_id
1 'polypeptide(L)'
;HIEVIVRQMLRRITIIEGGSTEYLPGELVERAAFERVNRAVVADGGTPASGRPELMGITKASLATESWLSAASFQETTRVLTDAAINAKSDPLVGLKENVILGKLIPAGTGLQRYRDVKVEPTEEAKNAVYSVMQNFADYDYSNFGRGSGEAVPLDEFQFPR
;
A
#
# COMPACT_ATOMS: atom_id res chain seq x y z
N HIS A 1 -6.23 13.64 20.49
CA HIS A 1 -4.84 13.13 20.36
C HIS A 1 -4.47 12.10 21.43
N ILE A 2 -4.59 12.43 22.72
CA ILE A 2 -4.22 11.50 23.82
C ILE A 2 -4.95 10.16 23.73
N GLU A 3 -6.26 10.16 23.45
CA GLU A 3 -7.04 8.93 23.26
C GLU A 3 -6.46 8.00 22.19
N VAL A 4 -5.94 8.55 21.09
CA VAL A 4 -5.33 7.77 20.02
C VAL A 4 -4.06 7.07 20.53
N ILE A 5 -3.27 7.75 21.37
CA ILE A 5 -2.06 7.19 21.98
C ILE A 5 -2.43 6.09 22.98
N VAL A 6 -3.38 6.35 23.88
CA VAL A 6 -3.85 5.35 24.87
C VAL A 6 -4.45 4.14 24.17
N ARG A 7 -5.16 4.34 23.04
CA ARG A 7 -5.64 3.24 22.21
C ARG A 7 -4.49 2.37 21.68
N GLN A 8 -3.35 2.95 21.29
CA GLN A 8 -2.17 2.17 20.89
C GLN A 8 -1.55 1.41 22.07
N MET A 9 -1.57 1.99 23.27
CA MET A 9 -1.04 1.37 24.50
C MET A 9 -1.86 0.16 24.97
N LEU A 10 -3.13 0.03 24.55
CA LEU A 10 -4.07 -1.05 24.92
C LEU A 10 -4.36 -2.03 23.78
N ARG A 11 -3.51 -2.11 22.74
CA ARG A 11 -3.74 -2.98 21.57
C ARG A 11 -3.54 -4.47 21.83
N ARG A 12 -2.92 -4.86 22.93
CA ARG A 12 -2.56 -6.25 23.23
C ARG A 12 -3.39 -6.82 24.38
N ILE A 13 -3.58 -8.12 24.34
CA ILE A 13 -4.25 -8.92 25.37
C ILE A 13 -3.27 -10.02 25.80
N THR A 14 -3.12 -10.19 27.11
CA THR A 14 -2.45 -11.36 27.69
C THR A 14 -3.46 -12.48 27.81
N ILE A 15 -3.13 -13.67 27.29
CA ILE A 15 -3.97 -14.85 27.39
C ILE A 15 -3.90 -15.43 28.80
N ILE A 16 -5.05 -15.71 29.40
CA ILE A 16 -5.15 -16.39 30.70
C ILE A 16 -5.39 -17.89 30.46
N GLU A 17 -6.36 -18.23 29.60
CA GLU A 17 -6.65 -19.60 29.20
C GLU A 17 -6.87 -19.67 27.69
N GLY A 18 -6.27 -20.66 27.01
CA GLY A 18 -6.39 -20.84 25.56
C GLY A 18 -7.73 -21.44 25.12
N GLY A 19 -8.44 -22.15 25.99
CA GLY A 19 -9.68 -22.85 25.61
C GLY A 19 -9.43 -23.84 24.48
N SER A 20 -10.21 -23.72 23.39
CA SER A 20 -10.07 -24.50 22.16
C SER A 20 -9.25 -23.78 21.07
N THR A 21 -8.61 -22.66 21.37
CA THR A 21 -7.71 -21.98 20.42
C THR A 21 -6.29 -22.52 20.53
N GLU A 22 -5.41 -22.12 19.59
CA GLU A 22 -3.97 -22.44 19.63
C GLU A 22 -3.17 -21.50 20.56
N TYR A 23 -3.84 -20.61 21.30
CA TYR A 23 -3.15 -19.63 22.14
C TYR A 23 -2.58 -20.27 23.40
N LEU A 24 -1.37 -19.83 23.76
CA LEU A 24 -0.70 -20.28 24.98
C LEU A 24 -1.02 -19.34 26.16
N PRO A 25 -1.24 -19.88 27.38
CA PRO A 25 -1.34 -19.06 28.58
C PRO A 25 -0.10 -18.17 28.77
N GLY A 26 -0.32 -16.88 29.02
CA GLY A 26 0.73 -15.87 29.14
C GLY A 26 1.18 -15.25 27.80
N GLU A 27 0.68 -15.73 26.66
CA GLU A 27 0.98 -15.16 25.35
C GLU A 27 0.37 -13.76 25.18
N LEU A 28 1.09 -12.90 24.45
CA LEU A 28 0.73 -11.51 24.20
C LEU A 28 0.24 -11.35 22.75
N VAL A 29 -1.08 -11.35 22.57
CA VAL A 29 -1.71 -11.35 21.23
C VAL A 29 -2.34 -10.00 20.90
N GLU A 30 -2.50 -9.69 19.62
CA GLU A 30 -3.24 -8.50 19.20
C GLU A 30 -4.73 -8.67 19.53
N ARG A 31 -5.35 -7.63 20.09
CA ARG A 31 -6.78 -7.63 20.42
C ARG A 31 -7.66 -7.99 19.21
N ALA A 32 -7.36 -7.45 18.03
CA ALA A 32 -8.13 -7.74 16.82
C ALA A 32 -8.01 -9.21 16.39
N ALA A 33 -6.81 -9.80 16.50
CA ALA A 33 -6.59 -11.22 16.23
C ALA A 33 -7.32 -12.11 17.25
N PHE A 34 -7.22 -11.77 18.54
CA PHE A 34 -7.93 -12.45 19.63
C PHE A 34 -9.44 -12.46 19.41
N GLU A 35 -10.04 -11.30 19.11
CA GLU A 35 -11.48 -11.19 18.82
C GLU A 35 -11.89 -12.00 17.59
N ARG A 36 -11.06 -12.04 16.54
CA ARG A 36 -11.32 -12.81 15.32
C ARG A 36 -11.27 -14.31 15.56
N VAL A 37 -10.23 -14.79 16.22
CA VAL A 37 -10.04 -16.22 16.51
C VAL A 37 -11.13 -16.73 17.45
N ASN A 38 -11.43 -16.00 18.52
CA ASN A 38 -12.51 -16.38 19.43
C ASN A 38 -13.87 -16.42 18.74
N ARG A 39 -14.15 -15.48 17.83
CA ARG A 39 -15.40 -15.50 17.05
C ARG A 39 -15.51 -16.75 16.18
N ALA A 40 -14.41 -17.18 15.56
CA ALA A 40 -14.38 -18.41 14.76
C ALA A 40 -14.62 -19.65 15.65
N VAL A 41 -13.89 -19.77 16.77
CA VAL A 41 -14.05 -20.92 17.68
C VAL A 41 -15.45 -21.03 18.26
N VAL A 42 -16.09 -19.91 18.61
CA VAL A 42 -17.48 -19.91 19.09
C VAL A 42 -18.45 -20.35 17.99
N ALA A 43 -18.21 -19.94 16.74
CA ALA A 43 -19.02 -20.38 15.61
C ALA A 43 -18.92 -21.90 15.35
N ASP A 44 -17.74 -22.47 15.62
CA ASP A 44 -17.48 -23.91 15.53
C ASP A 44 -17.94 -24.70 16.77
N GLY A 45 -18.52 -24.02 17.77
CA GLY A 45 -19.04 -24.63 19.00
C GLY A 45 -17.97 -24.95 20.07
N GLY A 46 -16.74 -24.46 19.89
CA GLY A 46 -15.65 -24.63 20.85
C GLY A 46 -15.66 -23.60 21.97
N THR A 47 -14.74 -23.78 22.93
CA THR A 47 -14.57 -22.86 24.06
C THR A 47 -13.63 -21.71 23.66
N PRO A 48 -14.05 -20.44 23.70
CA PRO A 48 -13.17 -19.32 23.36
C PRO A 48 -12.04 -19.15 24.37
N ALA A 49 -10.93 -18.54 23.93
CA ALA A 49 -9.84 -18.17 24.82
C ALA A 49 -10.25 -17.02 25.76
N SER A 50 -9.78 -17.06 27.00
CA SER A 50 -9.93 -15.97 27.97
C SER A 50 -8.64 -15.15 28.05
N GLY A 51 -8.77 -13.83 28.16
CA GLY A 51 -7.62 -12.94 28.18
C GLY A 51 -7.94 -11.61 28.86
N ARG A 52 -6.89 -10.92 29.32
CA ARG A 52 -6.98 -9.60 29.94
C ARG A 52 -6.26 -8.56 29.08
N PRO A 53 -6.87 -7.37 28.83
CA PRO A 53 -6.16 -6.26 28.20
C PRO A 53 -4.88 -5.91 28.96
N GLU A 54 -3.77 -5.72 28.24
CA GLU A 54 -2.49 -5.31 28.82
C GLU A 54 -2.20 -3.86 28.43
N LEU A 55 -2.03 -3.00 29.42
CA LEU A 55 -1.55 -1.64 29.21
C LEU A 55 -0.02 -1.66 29.08
N MET A 56 0.47 -1.25 27.92
CA MET A 56 1.89 -1.17 27.63
C MET A 56 2.35 0.28 27.53
N GLY A 57 3.59 0.55 27.96
CA GLY A 57 4.26 1.82 27.64
C GLY A 57 4.45 1.99 26.14
N ILE A 58 4.55 3.24 25.66
CA ILE A 58 4.68 3.55 24.22
C ILE A 58 5.85 2.82 23.54
N THR A 59 6.98 2.68 24.24
CA THR A 59 8.17 1.97 23.73
C THR A 59 7.89 0.48 23.55
N LYS A 60 7.30 -0.18 24.57
CA LYS A 60 6.94 -1.61 24.51
C LYS A 60 5.88 -1.85 23.43
N ALA A 61 4.88 -0.97 23.32
CA ALA A 61 3.84 -1.05 22.30
C ALA A 61 4.40 -0.89 20.88
N SER A 62 5.42 -0.04 20.68
CA SER A 62 6.05 0.19 19.38
C SER A 62 6.93 -0.97 18.93
N LEU A 63 7.58 -1.67 19.87
CA LEU A 63 8.35 -2.89 19.59
C LEU A 63 7.44 -4.09 19.31
N ALA A 64 6.28 -4.15 19.97
CA ALA A 64 5.27 -5.19 19.79
C ALA A 64 4.35 -4.93 18.59
N THR A 65 4.86 -4.36 17.49
CA THR A 65 4.12 -4.25 16.22
C THR A 65 4.23 -5.55 15.41
N GLU A 66 3.29 -5.81 14.51
CA GLU A 66 3.30 -7.01 13.65
C GLU A 66 4.39 -6.95 12.58
N SER A 67 4.75 -5.75 12.13
CA SER A 67 5.84 -5.58 11.18
C SER A 67 7.19 -5.63 11.88
N TRP A 68 7.95 -6.68 11.59
CA TRP A 68 9.32 -6.80 12.06
C TRP A 68 10.22 -5.74 11.43
N LEU A 69 9.94 -5.27 10.20
CA LEU A 69 10.74 -4.23 9.54
C LEU A 69 10.56 -2.86 10.22
N SER A 70 9.32 -2.52 10.59
CA SER A 70 9.01 -1.32 11.35
C SER A 70 9.57 -1.37 12.78
N ALA A 71 9.49 -2.54 13.43
CA ALA A 71 10.04 -2.75 14.77
C ALA A 71 11.57 -2.61 14.76
N ALA A 72 12.27 -3.29 13.85
CA ALA A 72 13.72 -3.32 13.75
C ALA A 72 14.33 -1.93 13.46
N SER A 73 13.59 -1.06 12.79
CA SER A 73 14.00 0.31 12.50
C SER A 73 13.72 1.30 13.64
N PHE A 74 13.08 0.87 14.74
CA PHE A 74 12.87 1.73 15.91
C PHE A 74 13.98 1.54 16.93
N GLN A 75 14.07 0.36 17.55
CA GLN A 75 15.06 -0.02 18.55
C GLN A 75 15.30 -1.54 18.50
N GLU A 76 16.32 -2.03 19.20
CA GLU A 76 16.60 -3.47 19.38
C GLU A 76 16.76 -4.28 18.08
N THR A 77 17.32 -3.67 17.03
CA THR A 77 17.41 -4.23 15.66
C THR A 77 17.89 -5.68 15.61
N THR A 78 18.97 -6.02 16.33
CA THR A 78 19.52 -7.39 16.35
C THR A 78 18.54 -8.41 16.91
N ARG A 79 17.84 -8.07 18.00
CA ARG A 79 16.86 -8.96 18.63
C ARG A 79 15.67 -9.20 17.70
N VAL A 80 15.12 -8.11 17.14
CA VAL A 80 13.96 -8.18 16.25
C VAL A 80 14.24 -9.00 14.98
N LEU A 81 15.40 -8.78 14.35
CA LEU A 81 15.78 -9.53 13.14
C LEU A 81 16.04 -11.00 13.44
N THR A 82 16.66 -11.31 14.58
CA THR A 82 16.90 -12.70 14.99
C THR A 82 15.59 -13.44 15.24
N ASP A 83 14.67 -12.84 16.00
CA ASP A 83 13.36 -13.44 16.27
C ASP A 83 12.54 -13.62 14.98
N ALA A 84 12.60 -12.65 14.06
CA ALA A 84 11.93 -12.74 12.78
C ALA A 84 12.51 -13.87 11.90
N ALA A 85 13.83 -14.03 11.89
CA ALA A 85 14.52 -15.08 11.13
C ALA A 85 14.23 -16.48 11.70
N ILE A 86 14.29 -16.66 13.02
CA ILE A 86 13.99 -17.94 13.69
C ILE A 86 12.56 -18.39 13.41
N ASN A 87 11.61 -17.45 13.45
CA ASN A 87 10.19 -17.74 13.21
C ASN A 87 9.78 -17.65 11.73
N ALA A 88 10.74 -17.44 10.81
CA ALA A 88 10.49 -17.25 9.37
C ALA A 88 9.36 -16.25 9.07
N LYS A 89 9.31 -15.12 9.78
CA LYS A 89 8.22 -14.14 9.67
C LYS A 89 8.22 -13.42 8.33
N SER A 90 7.05 -13.32 7.70
CA SER A 90 6.83 -12.46 6.54
C SER A 90 6.21 -11.13 6.98
N ASP A 91 6.66 -10.01 6.38
CA ASP A 91 6.11 -8.69 6.67
C ASP A 91 5.04 -8.33 5.63
N PRO A 92 3.79 -8.06 6.03
CA PRO A 92 2.71 -7.75 5.10
C PRO A 92 2.77 -6.32 4.55
N LEU A 93 3.67 -5.45 5.03
CA LEU A 93 3.87 -4.08 4.53
C LEU A 93 2.62 -3.20 4.57
N VAL A 94 1.80 -3.34 5.61
CA VAL A 94 0.54 -2.58 5.77
C VAL A 94 0.76 -1.27 6.51
N GLY A 95 1.93 -1.10 7.14
CA GLY A 95 2.28 0.06 7.94
C GLY A 95 2.87 1.22 7.14
N LEU A 96 2.88 2.39 7.79
CA LEU A 96 3.50 3.59 7.24
C LEU A 96 5.02 3.42 7.07
N LYS A 97 5.69 2.95 8.13
CA LYS A 97 7.15 2.98 8.22
C LYS A 97 7.82 1.94 7.31
N GLU A 98 7.25 0.75 7.18
CA GLU A 98 7.73 -0.25 6.20
C GLU A 98 7.75 0.31 4.77
N ASN A 99 6.64 0.94 4.35
CA ASN A 99 6.52 1.46 3.00
C ASN A 99 7.47 2.63 2.75
N VAL A 100 7.69 3.49 3.75
CA VAL A 100 8.70 4.56 3.67
C VAL A 100 10.11 3.98 3.50
N ILE A 101 10.47 2.95 4.29
CA ILE A 101 11.80 2.31 4.21
C ILE A 101 12.03 1.69 2.83
N LEU A 102 11.01 1.08 2.25
CA LEU A 102 11.08 0.44 0.93
C LEU A 102 10.91 1.40 -0.24
N GLY A 103 10.57 2.67 0.00
CA GLY A 103 10.28 3.65 -1.06
C GLY A 103 8.95 3.41 -1.81
N LYS A 104 8.01 2.69 -1.19
CA LYS A 104 6.64 2.50 -1.71
C LYS A 104 5.72 3.64 -1.27
N LEU A 105 4.60 3.81 -1.96
CA LEU A 105 3.54 4.73 -1.53
C LEU A 105 3.04 4.34 -0.14
N ILE A 106 2.92 5.33 0.74
CA ILE A 106 2.42 5.12 2.09
C ILE A 106 0.92 4.81 2.09
N PRO A 107 0.41 3.95 2.98
CA PRO A 107 -1.00 3.59 3.05
C PRO A 107 -1.83 4.67 3.78
N ALA A 108 -1.62 5.95 3.45
CA ALA A 108 -2.30 7.10 4.02
C ALA A 108 -2.45 8.20 2.97
N GLY A 109 -3.48 9.04 3.10
CA GLY A 109 -3.77 10.10 2.13
C GLY A 109 -3.97 9.53 0.73
N THR A 110 -3.28 10.10 -0.27
CA THR A 110 -3.36 9.69 -1.69
C THR A 110 -2.81 8.29 -1.97
N GLY A 111 -2.04 7.70 -1.05
CA GLY A 111 -1.55 6.33 -1.21
C GLY A 111 -2.55 5.26 -0.77
N LEU A 112 -3.71 5.64 -0.21
CA LEU A 112 -4.82 4.70 0.00
C LEU A 112 -5.35 4.20 -1.35
N GLN A 113 -5.73 2.92 -1.41
CA GLN A 113 -6.23 2.28 -2.64
C GLN A 113 -7.40 3.05 -3.28
N ARG A 114 -8.28 3.62 -2.46
CA ARG A 114 -9.41 4.45 -2.87
C ARG A 114 -9.02 5.63 -3.76
N TYR A 115 -7.85 6.22 -3.54
CA TYR A 115 -7.38 7.40 -4.26
C TYR A 115 -6.29 7.08 -5.29
N ARG A 116 -5.59 5.95 -5.13
CA ARG A 116 -4.54 5.52 -6.05
C ARG A 116 -5.11 4.94 -7.35
N ASP A 117 -6.14 4.11 -7.24
CA ASP A 117 -6.63 3.31 -8.36
C ASP A 117 -7.86 3.99 -9.01
N VAL A 118 -7.75 5.29 -9.29
CA VAL A 118 -8.82 6.09 -9.88
C VAL A 118 -8.72 6.06 -11.40
N LYS A 119 -9.77 5.54 -12.05
CA LYS A 119 -9.95 5.67 -13.50
C LYS A 119 -10.66 6.97 -13.80
N VAL A 120 -9.97 7.86 -14.51
CA VAL A 120 -10.55 9.12 -14.98
C VAL A 120 -11.07 8.90 -16.39
N GLU A 121 -12.38 9.02 -16.58
CA GLU A 121 -13.00 8.98 -17.89
C GLU A 121 -13.23 10.40 -18.41
N PRO A 122 -12.91 10.68 -19.69
CA PRO A 122 -13.18 12.00 -20.27
C PRO A 122 -14.69 12.25 -20.33
N THR A 123 -15.10 13.49 -20.05
CA THR A 123 -16.49 13.94 -20.27
C THR A 123 -16.84 13.90 -21.76
N GLU A 124 -18.13 13.75 -22.10
CA GLU A 124 -18.56 13.71 -23.50
C GLU A 124 -18.21 15.00 -24.26
N GLU A 125 -18.23 16.13 -23.57
CA GLU A 125 -17.77 17.43 -24.09
C GLU A 125 -16.28 17.42 -24.44
N ALA A 126 -15.42 16.82 -23.59
CA ALA A 126 -13.99 16.69 -23.86
C ALA A 126 -13.72 15.71 -25.00
N LYS A 127 -14.48 14.60 -25.09
CA LYS A 127 -14.41 13.67 -26.22
C LYS A 127 -14.79 14.38 -27.53
N ASN A 128 -15.90 15.13 -27.54
CA ASN A 128 -16.38 15.87 -28.70
C ASN A 128 -15.42 16.99 -29.12
N ALA A 129 -14.79 17.68 -28.16
CA ALA A 129 -13.75 18.67 -28.46
C ALA A 129 -12.50 18.03 -29.09
N VAL A 130 -12.09 16.84 -28.65
CA VAL A 130 -10.98 16.11 -29.29
C VAL A 130 -11.37 15.66 -30.71
N TYR A 131 -12.60 15.17 -30.92
CA TYR A 131 -13.08 14.83 -32.26
C TYR A 131 -13.18 16.04 -33.18
N SER A 132 -13.64 17.20 -32.70
CA SER A 132 -13.70 18.42 -33.50
C SER A 132 -12.31 18.97 -33.82
N VAL A 133 -11.36 18.89 -32.89
CA VAL A 133 -9.95 19.25 -33.15
C VAL A 133 -9.34 18.28 -34.16
N MET A 134 -9.60 16.97 -34.09
CA MET A 134 -9.15 15.99 -35.08
C MET A 134 -9.75 16.23 -36.47
N GLN A 135 -11.03 16.59 -36.56
CA GLN A 135 -11.67 17.00 -37.81
C GLN A 135 -11.02 18.26 -38.39
N ASN A 136 -10.72 19.26 -37.55
CA ASN A 136 -10.02 20.47 -37.99
C ASN A 136 -8.58 20.19 -38.47
N PHE A 137 -7.91 19.16 -37.94
CA PHE A 137 -6.61 18.70 -38.47
C PHE A 137 -6.74 17.94 -39.79
N ALA A 138 -7.86 17.24 -40.04
CA ALA A 138 -8.15 16.60 -41.32
C ALA A 138 -8.54 17.62 -42.40
N ASP A 139 -9.09 18.77 -42.01
CA ASP A 139 -9.39 19.92 -42.87
C ASP A 139 -8.16 20.80 -43.17
N TYR A 140 -6.96 20.48 -42.65
CA TYR A 140 -5.71 20.95 -43.25
C TYR A 140 -5.50 20.22 -44.58
N ASP A 141 -6.21 20.71 -45.58
CA ASP A 141 -5.94 20.39 -46.96
C ASP A 141 -4.51 20.86 -47.27
N TYR A 142 -3.60 19.90 -47.44
CA TYR A 142 -2.27 20.16 -48.01
C TYR A 142 -2.36 20.63 -49.48
N SER A 143 -3.55 20.95 -50.00
CA SER A 143 -3.75 21.61 -51.30
C SER A 143 -3.10 22.99 -51.43
N ASN A 144 -2.76 23.66 -50.33
CA ASN A 144 -2.09 24.96 -50.42
C ASN A 144 -0.58 24.87 -50.74
N PHE A 145 0.01 23.66 -50.72
CA PHE A 145 1.18 23.41 -51.55
C PHE A 145 0.66 23.07 -52.95
N GLY A 146 0.39 24.10 -53.74
CA GLY A 146 0.09 23.94 -55.16
C GLY A 146 1.13 23.04 -55.83
N ARG A 147 0.73 22.31 -56.88
CA ARG A 147 1.70 21.65 -57.78
C ARG A 147 2.78 22.68 -58.12
N GLY A 148 3.96 22.53 -57.54
CA GLY A 148 5.03 23.50 -57.68
C GLY A 148 5.22 23.81 -59.16
N SER A 149 5.13 25.08 -59.55
CA SER A 149 5.38 25.54 -60.91
C SER A 149 6.87 25.55 -61.27
N GLY A 150 7.70 24.92 -60.44
CA GLY A 150 9.14 24.78 -60.64
C GLY A 150 9.48 23.38 -61.12
N GLU A 151 10.45 23.30 -62.03
CA GLU A 151 11.06 22.06 -62.47
C GLU A 151 11.53 21.25 -61.26
N ALA A 152 11.17 19.96 -61.22
CA ALA A 152 11.60 19.08 -60.13
C ALA A 152 13.13 18.98 -60.15
N VAL A 153 13.78 19.39 -59.07
CA VAL A 153 15.24 19.26 -58.92
C VAL A 153 15.58 17.76 -58.96
N PRO A 154 16.39 17.27 -59.91
CA PRO A 154 16.80 15.88 -59.96
C PRO A 154 17.57 15.47 -58.70
N LEU A 155 17.30 14.26 -58.20
CA LEU A 155 17.88 13.72 -56.96
C LEU A 155 19.41 13.47 -57.01
N ASP A 156 20.07 13.80 -58.12
CA ASP A 156 21.48 13.47 -58.37
C ASP A 156 22.48 14.47 -57.77
N GLU A 157 22.03 15.62 -57.25
CA GLU A 157 22.93 16.67 -56.72
C GLU A 157 23.18 16.63 -55.20
N PHE A 158 22.56 15.71 -54.44
CA PHE A 158 22.89 15.57 -53.02
C PHE A 158 24.01 14.54 -52.77
N GLN A 159 25.25 14.98 -52.96
CA GLN A 159 26.39 14.36 -52.26
C GLN A 159 26.35 14.77 -50.79
N PHE A 160 25.97 13.86 -49.91
CA PHE A 160 26.18 14.02 -48.48
C PHE A 160 27.70 14.01 -48.20
N PRO A 161 28.28 15.03 -47.55
CA PRO A 161 29.64 14.93 -47.05
C PRO A 161 29.64 13.89 -45.90
N ARG A 162 30.62 12.98 -45.95
CA ARG A 162 30.92 12.03 -44.86
C ARG A 162 31.34 12.75 -43.59
#